data_AF-A0A2N0XF00-F1
#
_entry.id   AF-A0A2N0XF00-F1
#
_cell.length_a   1.000
_cell.length_b   1.000
_cell.length_c   1.000
_cell.angle_alpha   90.00
_cell.angle_beta   90.00
_cell.angle_gamma   90.00
#
_symmetry.space_group_name_H-M   'P 1'
#
loop_
_entity.id
_entity.type
_entity.pdbx_description
1 polymer ?
#
loop_
_entity_poly.entity_id
_entity_poly.type
_entity_poly.pdbx_seq_one_letter_code
_entity_poly.pdbx_strand_id
1 'polypeptide(L)'
;YAANLLSGSEKIDKTSLNNKLYRGKIDGKYPITVLINQIYTDGSFSAKYWYDKNKKLIEWGGKIKDNHISMTEDDYHSEELKAWIPRALVEADVKGNKIIGTWQDYKTKKYLNLELEEL
;
A
#
# COMPACT_ATOMS: atom_id res chain seq x y z
N TYR A 1 29.04 -20.42 -25.03
CA TYR A 1 27.71 -20.09 -25.56
C TYR A 1 26.65 -20.66 -24.63
N ALA A 2 26.07 -19.84 -23.75
CA ALA A 2 24.77 -20.09 -23.14
C ALA A 2 24.24 -18.72 -22.69
N ALA A 3 23.56 -18.06 -23.62
CA ALA A 3 22.75 -16.89 -23.34
C ALA A 3 21.56 -17.34 -22.50
N ASN A 4 21.49 -16.89 -21.24
CA ASN A 4 20.22 -16.80 -20.51
C ASN A 4 19.91 -15.33 -20.32
N LEU A 5 19.29 -14.80 -21.39
CA LEU A 5 18.14 -13.91 -21.39
C LEU A 5 17.91 -13.12 -20.09
N LEU A 6 18.17 -11.82 -20.20
CA LEU A 6 17.55 -10.74 -19.45
C LEU A 6 16.10 -11.07 -19.07
N SER A 7 15.84 -11.24 -17.78
CA SER A 7 14.55 -10.91 -17.19
C SER A 7 14.87 -10.16 -15.91
N GLY A 8 15.03 -8.85 -16.07
CA GLY A 8 15.17 -7.87 -14.99
C GLY A 8 13.88 -7.76 -14.18
N SER A 9 13.50 -8.85 -13.52
CA SER A 9 12.67 -8.77 -12.34
C SER A 9 13.65 -8.58 -11.20
N GLU A 10 14.01 -7.33 -10.93
CA GLU A 10 14.50 -6.93 -9.62
C GLU A 10 13.41 -7.37 -8.63
N LYS A 11 13.51 -8.62 -8.15
CA LYS A 11 12.73 -9.11 -7.03
C LYS A 11 13.17 -8.21 -5.90
N ILE A 12 12.44 -7.13 -5.67
CA ILE A 12 12.63 -6.31 -4.48
C ILE A 12 12.55 -7.30 -3.35
N ASP A 13 13.68 -7.45 -2.65
CA ASP A 13 13.78 -8.33 -1.51
C ASP A 13 12.58 -7.99 -0.62
N LYS A 14 11.66 -8.93 -0.41
CA LYS A 14 10.35 -8.62 0.21
C LYS A 14 10.53 -7.97 1.59
N THR A 15 11.66 -8.23 2.23
CA THR A 15 12.11 -7.65 3.48
C THR A 15 12.72 -6.24 3.34
N SER A 16 13.08 -5.78 2.15
CA SER A 16 13.62 -4.44 1.90
C SER A 16 12.65 -3.31 2.26
N LEU A 17 11.33 -3.57 2.25
CA LEU A 17 10.33 -2.57 2.62
C LEU A 17 9.99 -2.60 4.14
N ASN A 18 10.65 -3.44 4.94
CA ASN A 18 10.44 -3.45 6.39
C ASN A 18 10.93 -2.16 7.04
N ASN A 19 10.15 -1.65 8.00
CA ASN A 19 10.42 -0.42 8.72
C ASN A 19 10.71 0.77 7.82
N LYS A 20 10.14 0.78 6.61
CA LYS A 20 10.32 1.88 5.65
C LYS A 20 9.16 2.85 5.71
N LEU A 21 9.52 4.12 5.65
CA LEU A 21 8.59 5.24 5.64
C LEU A 21 8.46 5.77 4.23
N TYR A 22 7.23 5.88 3.78
CA TYR A 22 6.85 6.43 2.50
C TYR A 22 5.99 7.66 2.71
N ARG A 23 6.22 8.70 1.92
CA ARG A 23 5.41 9.91 1.94
C ARG A 23 4.91 10.20 0.55
N GLY A 24 3.67 10.65 0.46
CA GLY A 24 3.06 10.86 -0.83
C GLY A 24 1.72 11.57 -0.77
N LYS A 25 0.93 11.40 -1.82
CA LYS A 25 -0.37 12.04 -1.96
C LYS A 25 -1.38 11.10 -2.61
N ILE A 26 -2.62 11.18 -2.14
CA ILE A 26 -3.78 10.63 -2.84
C ILE A 26 -4.37 11.75 -3.70
N ASP A 27 -4.57 11.48 -5.00
CA ASP A 27 -5.09 12.39 -6.03
C ASP A 27 -4.28 13.70 -6.16
N GLY A 28 -3.02 13.71 -5.72
CA GLY A 28 -2.20 14.93 -5.62
C GLY A 28 -2.71 15.97 -4.60
N LYS A 29 -3.84 15.73 -3.95
CA LYS A 29 -4.52 16.67 -3.02
C LYS A 29 -4.34 16.33 -1.56
N TYR A 30 -4.30 15.04 -1.22
CA TYR A 30 -4.32 14.59 0.15
C TYR A 30 -2.95 14.03 0.53
N PRO A 31 -2.08 14.81 1.21
CA PRO A 31 -0.78 14.32 1.63
C PRO A 31 -0.95 13.26 2.71
N ILE A 32 -0.30 12.12 2.50
CA ILE A 32 -0.31 10.97 3.39
C ILE A 32 1.10 10.48 3.64
N THR A 33 1.29 9.87 4.79
CA THR A 33 2.51 9.16 5.14
C THR A 33 2.14 7.72 5.51
N VAL A 34 2.92 6.76 5.03
CA VAL A 34 2.73 5.33 5.20
C VAL A 34 4.01 4.74 5.77
N LEU A 35 3.92 4.09 6.91
CA LEU A 35 4.99 3.31 7.51
C LEU A 35 4.69 1.83 7.29
N ILE A 36 5.50 1.15 6.48
CA ILE A 36 5.44 -0.30 6.38
C ILE A 36 6.19 -0.87 7.58
N ASN A 37 5.44 -1.44 8.53
CA ASN A 37 6.00 -1.96 9.78
C ASN A 37 6.72 -3.28 9.52
N GLN A 38 6.00 -4.27 9.02
CA GLN A 38 6.55 -5.59 8.75
C GLN A 38 5.86 -6.26 7.58
N ILE A 39 6.65 -6.99 6.80
CA ILE A 39 6.23 -7.89 5.75
C ILE A 39 6.56 -9.30 6.23
N TYR A 40 5.52 -10.13 6.28
CA TYR A 40 5.58 -11.53 6.66
C TYR A 40 6.02 -12.38 5.47
N THR A 41 6.55 -13.58 5.76
CA THR A 41 7.08 -14.52 4.75
C THR A 41 6.02 -14.98 3.74
N ASP A 42 4.73 -14.99 4.12
CA ASP A 42 3.57 -15.26 3.25
C ASP A 42 3.34 -14.15 2.20
N GLY A 43 4.05 -13.02 2.31
CA GLY A 43 3.80 -11.81 1.53
C GLY A 43 2.71 -10.92 2.12
N SER A 44 2.03 -11.37 3.17
CA SER A 44 1.16 -10.49 3.97
C SER A 44 2.00 -9.38 4.62
N PHE A 45 1.46 -8.19 4.80
CA PHE A 45 2.15 -7.09 5.48
C PHE A 45 1.21 -6.26 6.35
N SER A 46 1.80 -5.61 7.35
CA SER A 46 1.14 -4.59 8.16
C SER A 46 1.83 -3.26 7.97
N ALA A 47 1.06 -2.24 7.62
CA ALA A 47 1.49 -0.86 7.54
C ALA A 47 0.59 0.02 8.41
N LYS A 48 1.10 1.21 8.74
CA LYS A 48 0.32 2.26 9.38
C LYS A 48 0.37 3.46 8.47
N TYR A 49 -0.78 4.04 8.16
CA TYR A 49 -0.83 5.26 7.38
C TYR A 49 -1.56 6.36 8.14
N TRP A 50 -1.27 7.61 7.80
CA TRP A 50 -1.99 8.76 8.32
C TRP A 50 -1.99 9.90 7.32
N TYR A 51 -3.06 10.69 7.35
CA TYR A 51 -3.12 11.96 6.65
C TYR A 51 -2.27 13.00 7.38
N ASP A 52 -1.40 13.71 6.67
CA ASP A 52 -0.52 14.74 7.25
C ASP A 52 -1.33 15.82 7.99
N LYS A 53 -2.55 16.11 7.51
CA LYS A 53 -3.46 17.12 8.06
C LYS A 53 -4.02 16.78 9.43
N ASN A 54 -4.45 15.52 9.63
CA ASN A 54 -5.16 15.10 10.85
C ASN A 54 -4.31 14.18 11.75
N LYS A 55 -3.20 13.63 11.23
CA LYS A 55 -2.30 12.68 11.90
C LYS A 55 -3.00 11.49 12.55
N LYS A 56 -4.20 11.14 12.08
CA LYS A 56 -4.94 9.96 12.53
C LYS A 56 -4.26 8.73 11.94
N LEU A 57 -3.70 7.92 12.81
CA LEU A 57 -3.12 6.62 12.46
C LEU A 57 -4.24 5.65 12.11
N ILE A 58 -4.09 5.01 10.97
CA ILE A 58 -4.99 4.00 10.44
C ILE A 58 -4.11 2.81 10.04
N GLU A 59 -4.54 1.62 10.44
CA GLU A 59 -3.81 0.41 10.14
C GLU A 59 -4.19 -0.08 8.75
N TRP A 60 -3.18 -0.44 7.98
CA TRP A 60 -3.31 -1.03 6.65
C TRP A 60 -2.80 -2.45 6.69
N GLY A 61 -3.67 -3.38 6.34
CA GLY A 61 -3.35 -4.78 6.14
C GLY A 61 -3.46 -5.12 4.66
N GLY A 62 -2.45 -5.81 4.12
CA GLY A 62 -2.49 -6.21 2.73
C GLY A 62 -1.55 -7.37 2.43
N LYS A 63 -1.41 -7.65 1.13
CA LYS A 63 -0.47 -8.63 0.60
C LYS A 63 0.39 -8.00 -0.49
N ILE A 64 1.64 -8.41 -0.54
CA ILE A 64 2.61 -8.03 -1.57
C ILE A 64 3.00 -9.29 -2.34
N LYS A 65 2.77 -9.27 -3.65
CA LYS A 65 3.10 -10.34 -4.57
C LYS A 65 3.73 -9.75 -5.83
N ASP A 66 4.94 -10.19 -6.17
CA ASP A 66 5.65 -9.78 -7.39
C ASP A 66 5.70 -8.24 -7.60
N ASN A 67 6.13 -7.49 -6.57
CA ASN A 67 6.13 -6.02 -6.54
C ASN A 67 4.76 -5.32 -6.55
N HIS A 68 3.68 -6.08 -6.60
CA HIS A 68 2.33 -5.56 -6.52
C HIS A 68 1.80 -5.66 -5.09
N ILE A 69 1.38 -4.53 -4.54
CA ILE A 69 0.77 -4.35 -3.23
C ILE A 69 -0.74 -4.26 -3.43
N SER A 70 -1.47 -5.18 -2.81
CA SER A 70 -2.92 -5.10 -2.71
C SER A 70 -3.30 -5.02 -1.25
N MET A 71 -4.03 -3.98 -0.87
CA MET A 71 -4.44 -3.75 0.51
C MET A 71 -5.86 -3.21 0.56
N THR A 72 -6.52 -3.43 1.69
CA THR A 72 -7.84 -2.89 1.96
C THR A 72 -7.73 -1.99 3.18
N GLU A 73 -8.28 -0.79 3.03
CA GLU A 73 -8.42 0.16 4.12
C GLU A 73 -9.75 -0.09 4.81
N ASP A 74 -9.73 -0.37 6.11
CA ASP A 74 -10.94 -0.52 6.92
C ASP A 74 -11.38 0.85 7.48
N ASP A 75 -12.68 1.18 7.41
CA ASP A 75 -13.23 2.44 7.97
C ASP A 75 -13.64 2.25 9.44
N TYR A 76 -14.54 1.30 9.70
CA TYR A 76 -15.07 0.99 11.03
C TYR A 76 -15.58 -0.45 11.10
N HIS A 77 -15.63 -0.98 12.32
CA HIS A 77 -16.28 -2.24 12.60
C HIS A 77 -17.80 -2.03 12.75
N SER A 78 -18.60 -2.59 11.85
CA SER A 78 -20.06 -2.51 11.94
C SER A 78 -20.59 -3.65 12.81
N GLU A 79 -21.25 -3.29 13.92
CA GLU A 79 -21.90 -4.27 14.80
C GLU A 79 -23.08 -4.97 14.11
N GLU A 80 -23.77 -4.28 13.19
CA GLU A 80 -24.90 -4.82 12.42
C GLU A 80 -24.44 -5.93 11.47
N LEU A 81 -23.34 -5.68 10.76
CA LEU A 81 -22.77 -6.62 9.78
C LEU A 81 -21.76 -7.60 10.42
N LYS A 82 -21.42 -7.40 11.70
CA LYS A 82 -20.37 -8.13 12.44
C LYS A 82 -19.07 -8.25 11.66
N ALA A 83 -18.72 -7.19 10.93
CA ALA A 83 -17.59 -7.17 10.01
C ALA A 83 -16.96 -5.77 9.93
N TRP A 84 -15.67 -5.74 9.61
CA TRP A 84 -14.98 -4.50 9.23
C TRP A 84 -15.51 -4.03 7.88
N ILE A 85 -15.93 -2.76 7.83
CA ILE A 85 -16.41 -2.14 6.61
C ILE A 85 -15.23 -1.56 5.87
N PRO A 86 -14.91 -2.05 4.66
CA PRO A 86 -13.82 -1.51 3.89
C PRO A 86 -14.19 -0.11 3.41
N ARG A 87 -13.30 0.84 3.66
CA ARG A 87 -13.34 2.19 3.13
C ARG A 87 -12.93 2.23 1.67
N ALA A 88 -11.80 1.61 1.39
CA ALA A 88 -11.16 1.68 0.08
C ALA A 88 -10.30 0.46 -0.21
N LEU A 89 -10.23 0.12 -1.49
CA LEU A 89 -9.26 -0.83 -2.01
C LEU A 89 -8.07 -0.04 -2.53
N VAL A 90 -6.86 -0.50 -2.23
CA VAL A 90 -5.64 0.12 -2.73
C VAL A 90 -4.82 -0.93 -3.44
N GLU A 91 -4.53 -0.67 -4.72
CA GLU A 91 -3.69 -1.50 -5.55
C GLU A 91 -2.52 -0.65 -6.04
N ALA A 92 -1.29 -1.05 -5.71
CA ALA A 92 -0.12 -0.25 -6.00
C ALA A 92 1.08 -1.11 -6.39
N ASP A 93 1.90 -0.61 -7.29
CA ASP A 93 3.13 -1.25 -7.71
C ASP A 93 4.34 -0.52 -7.13
N VAL A 94 5.27 -1.30 -6.57
CA VAL A 94 6.56 -0.80 -6.11
C VAL A 94 7.47 -0.67 -7.33
N LYS A 95 8.04 0.52 -7.54
CA LYS A 95 8.96 0.85 -8.62
C LYS A 95 10.19 1.53 -8.03
N GLY A 96 11.18 0.73 -7.64
CA GLY A 96 12.36 1.20 -6.92
C GLY A 96 11.95 1.84 -5.59
N ASN A 97 12.18 3.14 -5.46
CA ASN A 97 11.89 3.92 -4.24
C ASN A 97 10.48 4.55 -4.24
N LYS A 98 9.68 4.31 -5.28
CA LYS A 98 8.32 4.86 -5.39
C LYS A 98 7.29 3.75 -5.35
N ILE A 99 6.13 4.03 -4.79
CA ILE A 99 4.96 3.17 -4.82
C ILE A 99 3.87 3.95 -5.55
N ILE A 100 3.42 3.44 -6.70
CA ILE A 100 2.43 4.11 -7.54
C ILE A 100 1.26 3.16 -7.72
N GLY A 101 0.06 3.64 -7.44
CA GLY A 101 -1.13 2.83 -7.44
C GLY A 101 -2.41 3.62 -7.60
N THR A 102 -3.50 2.93 -7.32
CA THR A 102 -4.84 3.46 -7.30
C THR A 102 -5.43 3.24 -5.91
N TRP A 103 -6.15 4.25 -5.44
CA TRP A 103 -6.98 4.19 -4.24
C TRP A 103 -8.43 4.27 -4.72
N GLN A 104 -9.19 3.22 -4.48
CA GLN A 104 -10.57 3.09 -4.93
C GLN A 104 -11.52 3.13 -3.73
N ASP A 105 -12.37 4.14 -3.67
CA ASP A 105 -13.39 4.26 -2.63
C ASP A 105 -14.48 3.19 -2.80
N TYR A 106 -14.78 2.42 -1.74
CA TYR A 106 -15.80 1.37 -1.81
C TYR A 106 -17.21 1.93 -2.00
N LYS A 107 -17.49 3.11 -1.42
CA LYS A 107 -18.83 3.73 -1.35
C LYS A 107 -19.20 4.48 -2.62
N THR A 108 -18.26 5.23 -3.17
CA THR A 108 -18.44 6.10 -4.35
C THR A 108 -17.87 5.51 -5.62
N LYS A 109 -17.11 4.40 -5.54
CA LYS A 109 -16.40 3.76 -6.66
C LYS A 109 -15.44 4.72 -7.40
N LYS A 110 -15.02 5.80 -6.74
CA LYS A 110 -14.06 6.75 -7.29
C LYS A 110 -12.67 6.16 -7.23
N TYR A 111 -11.93 6.29 -8.32
CA TYR A 111 -10.53 5.96 -8.41
C TYR A 111 -9.72 7.24 -8.24
N LEU A 112 -8.78 7.21 -7.32
CA LEU A 112 -7.82 8.27 -7.04
C LEU A 112 -6.42 7.71 -7.27
N ASN A 113 -5.51 8.53 -7.78
CA ASN A 113 -4.12 8.11 -7.93
C ASN A 113 -3.41 8.12 -6.57
N LEU A 114 -2.73 7.04 -6.25
CA LEU A 114 -1.87 6.94 -5.08
C LEU A 114 -0.42 7.03 -5.54
N GLU A 115 0.30 8.03 -5.07
CA GLU A 115 1.73 8.17 -5.36
C GLU A 115 2.47 8.37 -4.05
N LEU A 116 3.40 7.47 -3.74
CA LEU A 116 4.25 7.50 -2.57
C LEU A 116 5.71 7.41 -2.98
N GLU A 117 6.57 8.05 -2.20
CA GLU A 117 8.02 8.04 -2.36
C GLU A 117 8.68 7.74 -1.02
N GLU A 118 9.70 6.89 -1.04
CA GLU A 118 10.53 6.55 0.11
C GLU A 118 11.27 7.79 0.63
N LEU A 119 11.29 7.95 1.95
CA LEU A 119 12.04 9.00 2.66
C LEU A 119 13.43 8.53 3.11
#